data_AF-A0A100HJJ9-F1
#
_entry.id   AF-A0A100HJJ9-F1
#
_cell.length_a   1.000
_cell.length_b   1.000
_cell.length_c   1.000
_cell.angle_alpha   90.00
_cell.angle_beta   90.00
_cell.angle_gamma   90.00
#
_symmetry.space_group_name_H-M   'P 1'
#
loop_
_entity.id
_entity.type
_entity.pdbx_description
1 polymer ?
#
loop_
_entity_poly.entity_id
_entity_poly.type
_entity_poly.pdbx_seq_one_letter_code
_entity_poly.pdbx_strand_id
1 'polypeptide(L)'
;MATLEIDCPICAEVLELTDQDRAELQVGDVIVCSSCHSEMEVTRNDGGEDFELELLGAMTTCLNCDEEFEVTAEMLQAAPMTRAQDGVEVALMTCPHCRAKFELELADEEG
;
A
#
# COMPACT_ATOMS: atom_id res chain seq x y z
N MET A 1 -13.49 20.85 15.78
CA MET A 1 -13.17 20.35 14.42
C MET A 1 -13.28 18.85 14.53
N ALA A 2 -14.11 18.22 13.71
CA ALA A 2 -14.14 16.76 13.66
C ALA A 2 -12.94 16.31 12.81
N THR A 3 -12.12 15.43 13.37
CA THR A 3 -11.04 14.75 12.68
C THR A 3 -11.46 13.29 12.54
N LEU A 4 -11.25 12.74 11.35
CA LEU A 4 -11.43 11.33 11.10
C LEU A 4 -10.07 10.66 11.24
N GLU A 5 -10.00 9.63 12.06
CA GLU A 5 -8.81 8.81 12.27
C GLU A 5 -8.95 7.54 11.44
N ILE A 6 -8.00 7.30 10.53
CA ILE A 6 -7.97 6.11 9.68
C ILE A 6 -6.62 5.42 9.86
N ASP A 7 -6.64 4.11 10.03
CA ASP A 7 -5.42 3.33 10.18
C ASP A 7 -4.82 2.98 8.81
N CYS A 8 -3.52 3.18 8.63
CA CYS A 8 -2.83 2.78 7.42
C CYS A 8 -2.72 1.24 7.37
N PRO A 9 -3.27 0.56 6.35
CA PRO A 9 -3.27 -0.91 6.29
C PRO A 9 -1.88 -1.53 6.10
N ILE A 10 -0.82 -0.72 5.98
CA ILE A 10 0.56 -1.19 5.76
C ILE A 10 1.45 -1.02 6.99
N CYS A 11 1.28 0.06 7.73
CA CYS A 11 2.16 0.37 8.87
C CYS A 11 1.41 0.65 10.17
N ALA A 12 0.08 0.55 10.15
CA ALA A 12 -0.80 0.90 11.26
C ALA A 12 -0.61 2.32 11.81
N GLU A 13 -0.09 3.23 10.97
CA GLU A 13 -0.01 4.65 11.31
C GLU A 13 -1.40 5.27 11.23
N VAL A 14 -1.77 6.10 12.20
CA VAL A 14 -3.05 6.80 12.21
C VAL A 14 -2.97 8.04 11.34
N LEU A 15 -3.72 8.04 10.23
CA LEU A 15 -3.96 9.20 9.40
C LEU A 15 -5.09 10.05 10.01
N GLU A 16 -4.76 11.27 10.40
CA GLU A 16 -5.72 12.26 10.89
C GLU A 16 -6.18 13.15 9.73
N LEU A 17 -7.41 12.96 9.24
CA LEU A 17 -8.02 13.78 8.19
C LEU A 17 -8.99 14.79 8.80
N THR A 18 -8.82 16.07 8.49
CA THR A 18 -9.78 17.09 8.93
C THR A 18 -11.01 17.12 8.02
N ASP A 19 -12.08 17.78 8.48
CA ASP A 19 -13.24 18.07 7.64
C ASP A 19 -12.87 18.82 6.34
N GLN A 20 -11.86 19.68 6.40
CA GLN A 20 -11.39 20.42 5.24
C GLN A 20 -10.66 19.49 4.26
N ASP A 21 -9.76 18.64 4.74
CA ASP A 21 -9.06 17.66 3.90
C ASP A 21 -10.07 16.76 3.17
N ARG A 22 -11.07 16.25 3.90
CA ARG A 22 -12.13 15.41 3.32
C ARG A 22 -13.02 16.19 2.35
N ALA A 23 -13.26 17.48 2.55
CA ALA A 23 -14.02 18.29 1.61
C ALA A 23 -13.26 18.54 0.30
N GLU A 24 -11.93 18.48 0.33
CA GLU A 24 -11.06 18.64 -0.84
C GLU A 24 -10.82 17.31 -1.59
N LEU A 25 -10.88 16.18 -0.89
CA LEU A 25 -10.71 14.84 -1.46
C LEU A 25 -11.96 14.36 -2.22
N GLN A 26 -11.78 13.68 -3.35
CA GLN A 26 -12.86 13.08 -4.14
C GLN A 26 -12.66 11.57 -4.27
N VAL A 27 -13.71 10.83 -4.65
CA VAL A 27 -13.54 9.42 -4.99
C VAL A 27 -12.62 9.30 -6.20
N GLY A 28 -11.58 8.47 -6.10
CA GLY A 28 -10.49 8.35 -7.07
C GLY A 28 -9.28 9.24 -6.79
N ASP A 29 -9.31 10.07 -5.74
CA ASP A 29 -8.12 10.82 -5.30
C ASP A 29 -7.17 9.89 -4.53
N VAL A 30 -5.87 10.18 -4.57
CA VAL A 30 -4.83 9.35 -3.98
C VAL A 30 -4.18 10.05 -2.80
N ILE A 31 -4.17 9.37 -1.66
CA ILE A 31 -3.54 9.80 -0.42
C ILE A 31 -2.29 8.95 -0.19
N VAL A 32 -1.19 9.61 0.15
CA VAL A 32 0.07 8.93 0.46
C VAL A 32 0.26 8.90 1.97
N CYS A 33 0.48 7.71 2.54
CA CYS A 33 0.86 7.61 3.95
C CYS A 33 2.20 8.31 4.18
N SER A 34 2.25 9.24 5.13
CA SER A 34 3.49 9.97 5.42
C SER A 34 4.57 9.10 6.07
N SER A 35 4.21 7.92 6.60
CA SER A 35 5.12 7.03 7.33
C SER A 35 5.71 5.96 6.41
N CYS A 36 4.86 5.20 5.70
CA CYS A 36 5.31 4.12 4.80
C CYS A 36 5.27 4.48 3.31
N HIS A 37 4.84 5.70 2.96
CA HIS A 37 4.78 6.18 1.57
C HIS A 37 3.90 5.33 0.65
N SER A 38 2.96 4.58 1.22
CA SER A 38 2.00 3.79 0.45
C SER A 38 0.88 4.64 -0.10
N GLU A 39 0.44 4.32 -1.32
CA GLU A 39 -0.60 5.03 -2.06
C GLU A 39 -1.96 4.38 -1.82
N MET A 40 -2.93 5.18 -1.39
CA MET A 40 -4.28 4.75 -1.06
C MET A 40 -5.29 5.60 -1.82
N GLU A 41 -6.19 4.95 -2.56
CA GLU A 41 -7.27 5.61 -3.27
C GLU A 41 -8.47 5.81 -2.36
N VAL A 42 -9.11 6.97 -2.47
CA VAL A 42 -10.40 7.25 -1.85
C VAL A 42 -11.49 6.53 -2.64
N THR A 43 -12.08 5.49 -2.07
CA THR A 43 -13.17 4.73 -2.71
C THR A 43 -14.56 5.19 -2.26
N ARG A 44 -14.65 5.81 -1.08
CA ARG A 44 -15.87 6.48 -0.59
C ARG A 44 -15.52 7.79 0.12
N ASN A 45 -16.25 8.85 -0.21
CA ASN A 45 -16.28 10.08 0.55
C ASN A 45 -17.64 10.78 0.41
N ASP A 46 -18.53 10.59 1.39
CA ASP A 46 -19.88 11.22 1.37
C ASP A 46 -19.95 12.50 2.23
N GLY A 47 -18.80 13.13 2.55
CA GLY A 47 -18.76 14.37 3.34
C GLY A 47 -19.21 14.19 4.80
N GLY A 48 -19.20 12.95 5.31
CA GLY A 48 -19.61 12.55 6.65
C GLY A 48 -18.56 11.70 7.38
N GLU A 49 -19.00 10.74 8.20
CA GLU A 49 -18.13 9.71 8.82
C GLU A 49 -17.86 8.54 7.86
N ASP A 50 -18.64 8.43 6.78
CA ASP A 50 -18.48 7.43 5.71
C ASP A 50 -17.35 7.82 4.75
N PHE A 51 -16.13 7.40 5.09
CA PHE A 51 -14.94 7.56 4.27
C PHE A 51 -14.19 6.23 4.21
N GLU A 52 -13.89 5.76 3.00
CA GLU A 52 -13.21 4.47 2.76
C GLU A 52 -11.98 4.70 1.87
N LEU A 53 -10.88 4.03 2.23
CA LEU A 53 -9.64 4.00 1.47
C LEU A 53 -9.37 2.58 1.00
N GLU A 54 -8.88 2.44 -0.23
CA GLU A 54 -8.36 1.19 -0.77
C GLU A 54 -6.88 1.35 -1.11
N LEU A 55 -6.05 0.40 -0.69
CA LEU A 55 -4.63 0.42 -1.01
C LEU A 55 -4.44 0.11 -2.50
N LEU A 56 -3.84 1.04 -3.25
CA LEU A 56 -3.51 0.81 -4.67
C LEU A 56 -2.27 -0.08 -4.81
N GLY A 57 -1.26 0.16 -3.97
CA GLY A 57 -0.06 -0.66 -3.90
C GLY A 57 0.94 -0.19 -2.85
N ALA A 58 1.91 -1.07 -2.57
CA ALA A 58 3.05 -0.74 -1.73
C ALA A 58 4.23 -0.33 -2.61
N MET A 59 4.80 0.85 -2.35
CA MET A 59 6.06 1.26 -2.98
C MET A 59 7.21 0.40 -2.47
N THR A 60 7.97 -0.18 -3.38
CA THR A 60 9.20 -0.92 -3.05
C THR A 60 10.33 -0.52 -3.97
N THR A 61 11.57 -0.67 -3.50
CA THR A 61 12.77 -0.34 -4.28
C THR A 61 13.44 -1.61 -4.76
N CYS A 62 13.75 -1.67 -6.06
CA CYS A 62 14.46 -2.82 -6.60
C CYS A 62 15.93 -2.81 -6.16
N LEU A 63 16.38 -3.84 -5.44
CA LEU A 63 17.77 -4.00 -5.01
C LEU A 63 18.79 -4.17 -6.16
N ASN A 64 18.33 -4.34 -7.40
CA ASN A 64 19.21 -4.53 -8.56
C ASN A 64 19.41 -3.25 -9.39
N CYS A 65 18.40 -2.39 -9.49
CA CYS A 65 18.49 -1.16 -10.28
C CYS A 65 18.19 0.11 -9.48
N ASP A 66 17.95 -0.02 -8.17
CA ASP A 66 17.67 1.06 -7.23
C ASP A 66 16.46 1.93 -7.63
N GLU A 67 15.59 1.39 -8.49
CA GLU A 67 14.40 2.08 -8.97
C GLU A 67 13.19 1.69 -8.11
N GLU A 68 12.41 2.69 -7.73
CA GLU A 68 11.16 2.55 -6.99
C GLU A 68 10.02 2.14 -7.94
N PHE A 69 9.20 1.19 -7.53
CA PHE A 69 8.02 0.77 -8.27
C PHE A 69 6.92 0.32 -7.32
N GLU A 70 5.69 0.44 -7.81
CA GLU A 70 4.51 0.01 -7.09
C GLU A 70 4.33 -1.52 -7.19
N VAL A 71 4.07 -2.14 -6.04
CA VAL A 71 3.59 -3.51 -5.95
C VAL A 71 2.10 -3.48 -5.63
N THR A 72 1.28 -3.73 -6.65
CA THR A 72 -0.18 -3.82 -6.48
C THR A 72 -0.61 -5.19 -5.98
N ALA A 73 -1.81 -5.26 -5.39
CA ALA A 73 -2.43 -6.51 -4.96
C ALA A 73 -2.60 -7.50 -6.13
N GLU A 74 -2.84 -7.02 -7.36
CA GLU A 74 -2.91 -7.86 -8.55
C GLU A 74 -1.54 -8.46 -8.91
N MET A 75 -0.45 -7.68 -8.79
CA MET A 75 0.90 -8.18 -9.03
C MET A 75 1.30 -9.25 -8.02
N LEU A 76 0.94 -9.06 -6.75
CA LEU A 76 1.12 -10.04 -5.67
C LEU A 76 0.35 -11.33 -5.94
N GLN A 77 -0.92 -11.24 -6.33
CA GLN A 77 -1.76 -12.40 -6.65
C GLN A 77 -1.29 -13.15 -7.91
N ALA A 78 -0.73 -12.45 -8.88
CA ALA A 78 -0.17 -13.05 -10.08
C ALA A 78 1.24 -13.64 -9.87
N ALA A 79 1.93 -13.24 -8.80
CA ALA A 79 3.29 -13.69 -8.52
C ALA A 79 3.30 -15.15 -8.02
N PRO A 80 4.21 -15.99 -8.54
CA PRO A 80 4.36 -17.34 -8.03
C PRO A 80 4.89 -17.29 -6.59
N MET A 81 4.14 -17.87 -5.67
CA MET A 81 4.52 -18.04 -4.27
C MET A 81 5.55 -19.18 -4.15
N THR A 82 6.59 -18.97 -3.36
CA THR A 82 7.59 -19.98 -3.02
C THR A 82 7.94 -19.89 -1.54
N ARG A 83 8.61 -20.92 -1.03
CA ARG A 83 9.09 -20.94 0.35
C ARG A 83 10.59 -20.62 0.37
N ALA A 84 10.98 -19.58 1.10
CA ALA A 84 12.37 -19.23 1.33
C ALA A 84 13.07 -20.31 2.16
N GLN A 85 14.41 -20.28 2.20
CA GLN A 85 15.22 -21.27 2.92
C GLN A 85 14.92 -21.31 4.44
N ASP A 86 14.46 -20.19 5.01
CA ASP A 86 14.10 -20.07 6.42
C ASP A 86 12.67 -20.56 6.73
N GLY A 87 11.93 -20.97 5.69
CA GLY A 87 10.56 -21.46 5.84
C GLY A 87 9.47 -20.38 5.74
N VAL A 88 9.84 -19.13 5.47
CA VAL A 88 8.94 -18.00 5.20
C VAL A 88 8.35 -18.09 3.79
N GLU A 89 7.06 -17.78 3.63
CA GLU A 89 6.42 -17.69 2.32
C GLU A 89 6.75 -16.36 1.66
N VAL A 90 7.26 -16.42 0.43
CA VAL A 90 7.70 -15.24 -0.32
C VAL A 90 7.07 -15.24 -1.70
N ALA A 91 6.68 -14.06 -2.17
CA ALA A 91 6.22 -13.86 -3.53
C ALA A 91 7.43 -13.62 -4.45
N LEU A 92 7.56 -14.41 -5.52
CA LEU A 92 8.63 -14.21 -6.49
C LEU A 92 8.24 -13.10 -7.48
N MET A 93 8.65 -11.88 -7.16
CA MET A 93 8.33 -10.69 -7.93
C MET A 93 9.35 -10.47 -9.05
N THR A 94 8.93 -9.77 -10.10
CA THR A 94 9.80 -9.36 -11.20
C THR A 94 9.75 -7.85 -11.34
N CYS A 95 10.91 -7.19 -11.22
CA CYS A 95 10.99 -5.74 -11.34
C CYS A 95 10.57 -5.31 -12.77
N PRO A 96 9.65 -4.34 -12.92
CA PRO A 96 9.21 -3.89 -14.25
C PRO A 96 10.30 -3.14 -15.03
N HIS A 97 11.28 -2.55 -14.34
CA HIS A 97 12.35 -1.75 -14.95
C HIS A 97 13.49 -2.61 -15.50
N CYS A 98 14.06 -3.48 -14.65
CA CYS A 98 15.23 -4.27 -15.02
C CYS A 98 14.93 -5.76 -15.27
N ARG A 99 13.69 -6.21 -15.04
CA ARG A 99 13.27 -7.62 -15.10
C ARG A 99 14.05 -8.56 -14.17
N ALA A 100 14.76 -8.02 -13.18
CA ALA A 100 15.36 -8.81 -12.12
C ALA A 100 14.25 -9.49 -11.31
N LYS A 101 14.48 -10.76 -10.96
CA LYS A 101 13.61 -11.49 -10.06
C LYS A 101 14.11 -11.31 -8.64
N PHE A 102 13.20 -11.08 -7.72
CA PHE A 102 13.51 -10.95 -6.30
C PHE A 102 12.39 -11.57 -5.46
N GLU A 103 12.73 -11.96 -4.25
CA GLU A 103 11.80 -12.52 -3.29
C GLU A 103 11.27 -11.37 -2.45
N LEU A 104 9.95 -11.17 -2.49
CA LEU A 104 9.27 -10.22 -1.61
C LEU A 104 8.68 -11.01 -0.45
N GLU A 105 9.13 -10.70 0.77
CA GLU A 105 8.51 -11.22 1.97
C GLU A 105 7.11 -10.61 2.09
N LEU A 106 6.11 -11.48 2.13
CA LEU A 106 4.78 -11.07 2.54
C LEU A 106 4.85 -11.02 4.06
N ALA A 107 4.82 -9.83 4.63
CA ALA A 107 4.58 -9.70 6.05
C ALA A 107 3.16 -10.26 6.29
N ASP A 108 3.08 -11.53 6.67
CA ASP A 108 1.91 -12.03 7.37
C ASP A 108 1.85 -11.17 8.63
N GLU A 109 0.84 -10.32 8.74
CA GLU A 109 0.53 -9.60 9.96
C GLU A 109 0.23 -10.64 11.05
N GLU A 110 1.27 -11.20 11.67
CA GLU A 110 1.12 -11.93 12.92
C GLU A 110 0.83 -10.90 14.02
N GLY A 111 -0.47 -10.71 14.32
CA GLY A 111 -0.93 -9.89 15.45
C GLY A 111 -2.44 -9.84 15.64
#